data_AF-A0A026WR56-F1
#
_entry.id   AF-A0A026WR56-F1
#
_cell.length_a   1.000
_cell.length_b   1.000
_cell.length_c   1.000
_cell.angle_alpha   90.00
_cell.angle_beta   90.00
_cell.angle_gamma   90.00
#
_symmetry.space_group_name_H-M   'P 1'
#
loop_
_entity.id
_entity.type
_entity.pdbx_description
1 polymer ?
#
loop_
_entity_poly.entity_id
_entity_poly.type
_entity_poly.pdbx_seq_one_letter_code
_entity_poly.pdbx_strand_id
1 'polypeptide(L)'
;MPRVFSNEEYTDIHFVYGFCDGNARAAVREYQRRFPNRRVPDSSVFSNTHLQLRNLGSFRPMNEYDDVRSALRHRRRSERILYLRQNSWIQSNMR
;
A
#
# COMPACT_ATOMS: atom_id res chain seq x y z
N MET A 1 0.09 14.18 -20.37
CA MET A 1 -0.17 12.86 -19.74
C MET A 1 -0.18 13.03 -18.23
N PRO A 2 -1.14 12.43 -17.49
CA PRO A 2 -1.21 12.59 -16.03
C PRO A 2 0.09 12.11 -15.38
N ARG A 3 0.69 12.90 -14.48
CA ARG A 3 1.97 12.53 -13.82
C ARG A 3 1.83 11.38 -12.81
N VAL A 4 0.60 10.98 -12.48
CA VAL A 4 0.25 10.02 -11.44
C VAL A 4 -0.50 8.85 -12.08
N PHE A 5 -0.27 7.62 -11.59
CA PHE A 5 -1.01 6.42 -11.99
C PHE A 5 -2.33 6.30 -11.23
N SER A 6 -3.30 5.57 -11.79
CA SER A 6 -4.53 5.21 -11.10
C SER A 6 -4.28 4.14 -10.02
N ASN A 7 -5.23 3.94 -9.10
CA ASN A 7 -5.12 2.84 -8.12
C ASN A 7 -5.10 1.46 -8.79
N GLU A 8 -5.82 1.29 -9.90
CA GLU A 8 -5.79 0.07 -10.70
C GLU A 8 -4.37 -0.17 -11.23
N GLU A 9 -3.79 0.85 -11.87
CA GLU A 9 -2.42 0.78 -12.37
C GLU A 9 -1.40 0.53 -11.25
N TYR A 10 -1.49 1.18 -10.10
CA TYR A 10 -0.60 0.91 -8.97
C TYR A 10 -0.72 -0.53 -8.44
N THR A 11 -1.93 -1.08 -8.46
CA THR A 11 -2.16 -2.46 -8.04
C THR A 11 -1.48 -3.43 -9.00
N ASP A 12 -1.64 -3.21 -10.31
CA ASP A 12 -1.01 -4.02 -11.35
C ASP A 12 0.53 -3.88 -11.30
N ILE A 13 1.05 -2.67 -11.07
CA ILE A 13 2.48 -2.40 -10.90
C ILE A 13 3.03 -3.20 -9.71
N HIS A 14 2.38 -3.13 -8.55
CA HIS A 14 2.79 -3.85 -7.36
C HIS A 14 2.74 -5.37 -7.58
N PHE A 15 1.68 -5.86 -8.21
CA PHE A 15 1.51 -7.28 -8.51
C PHE A 15 2.61 -7.80 -9.44
N VAL A 16 2.92 -7.09 -10.53
CA VAL A 16 3.99 -7.46 -11.47
C VAL A 16 5.36 -7.37 -10.80
N TYR A 17 5.59 -6.38 -9.95
CA TYR A 17 6.83 -6.28 -9.17
C TYR A 17 7.05 -7.51 -8.28
N GLY A 18 6.01 -7.93 -7.57
CA GLY A 18 6.02 -9.14 -6.75
C GLY A 18 6.21 -10.41 -7.59
N PHE A 19 5.54 -10.51 -8.74
CA PHE A 19 5.70 -11.62 -9.68
C PHE A 19 7.14 -11.75 -10.20
N CYS A 20 7.87 -10.65 -10.32
CA CYS A 20 9.27 -10.62 -10.73
C CYS A 20 10.24 -10.68 -9.54
N ASP A 21 9.83 -11.20 -8.38
CA ASP A 21 10.66 -11.35 -7.18
C ASP A 21 11.35 -10.05 -6.73
N GLY A 22 10.69 -8.91 -6.92
CA GLY A 22 11.24 -7.60 -6.58
C GLY A 22 12.28 -7.06 -7.57
N ASN A 23 12.44 -7.68 -8.74
CA ASN A 23 13.30 -7.16 -9.81
C ASN A 23 12.56 -6.14 -10.67
N ALA A 24 12.85 -4.86 -10.43
CA ALA A 24 12.18 -3.75 -11.11
C ALA A 24 12.40 -3.74 -12.64
N ARG A 25 13.58 -4.12 -13.14
CA ARG A 25 13.86 -4.14 -14.58
C ARG A 25 13.12 -5.27 -15.29
N ALA A 26 13.02 -6.43 -14.65
CA ALA A 26 12.20 -7.52 -15.16
C ALA A 26 10.72 -7.15 -15.14
N ALA A 27 10.26 -6.49 -14.06
CA ALA A 27 8.89 -6.04 -13.90
C ALA A 27 8.46 -5.04 -14.99
N VAL A 28 9.33 -4.11 -15.41
CA VAL A 28 9.05 -3.19 -16.53
C VAL A 28 8.72 -3.96 -17.82
N ARG A 29 9.58 -4.92 -18.19
CA ARG A 29 9.39 -5.73 -19.39
C ARG A 29 8.11 -6.55 -19.32
N GLU A 30 7.86 -7.14 -18.16
CA GLU A 30 6.67 -7.97 -17.93
C GLU A 30 5.39 -7.13 -17.92
N TYR A 31 5.41 -5.93 -17.36
CA TYR A 31 4.29 -5.00 -17.36
C TYR A 31 3.93 -4.58 -18.79
N GLN A 32 4.93 -4.20 -19.59
CA GLN A 32 4.71 -3.85 -21.00
C GLN A 32 4.13 -5.03 -21.79
N ARG A 33 4.61 -6.25 -21.54
CA ARG A 33 4.10 -7.47 -22.19
C ARG A 33 2.64 -7.77 -21.82
N ARG A 34 2.25 -7.57 -20.56
CA ARG A 34 0.87 -7.80 -20.07
C ARG A 34 -0.11 -6.70 -20.48
N PHE A 35 0.37 -5.46 -20.57
CA PHE A 35 -0.46 -4.28 -20.81
C PHE A 35 0.08 -3.46 -21.99
N PRO A 36 0.05 -3.98 -23.24
CA PRO A 36 0.71 -3.36 -24.38
C PRO A 36 0.14 -1.97 -24.75
N ASN A 37 -1.11 -1.69 -24.39
CA ASN A 37 -1.79 -0.44 -24.68
C ASN A 37 -1.76 0.57 -23.51
N ARG A 38 -1.07 0.26 -22.41
CA ARG A 38 -0.94 1.16 -21.25
C ARG A 38 0.42 1.84 -21.24
N ARG A 39 0.51 2.96 -20.53
CA ARG A 39 1.80 3.61 -20.27
C ARG A 39 2.69 2.68 -19.45
N VAL A 40 3.93 2.50 -19.89
CA VAL A 40 4.94 1.73 -19.15
C VAL A 40 5.53 2.61 -18.03
N PRO A 41 5.48 2.18 -16.76
CA PRO A 41 6.13 2.88 -15.66
C PRO A 41 7.65 2.72 -15.71
N ASP A 42 8.38 3.72 -15.18
CA ASP A 42 9.80 3.57 -14.92
C ASP A 42 10.07 2.53 -13.84
N SER A 43 11.24 1.90 -13.89
CA SER A 43 11.65 0.88 -12.90
C SER A 43 11.55 1.35 -11.45
N SER A 44 11.81 2.64 -11.17
CA SER A 44 11.70 3.23 -9.84
C SER A 44 10.26 3.22 -9.29
N VAL A 45 9.26 3.33 -10.17
CA VAL A 45 7.84 3.33 -9.79
C VAL A 45 7.45 2.00 -9.15
N PHE A 46 7.97 0.87 -9.66
CA PHE A 46 7.70 -0.46 -9.10
C PHE A 46 8.18 -0.57 -7.65
N SER A 47 9.45 -0.26 -7.40
CA SER A 47 10.03 -0.30 -6.07
C SER A 47 9.36 0.68 -5.11
N ASN A 48 9.10 1.91 -5.57
CA ASN A 48 8.46 2.94 -4.75
C ASN A 48 7.02 2.57 -4.39
N THR A 49 6.25 2.00 -5.33
CA THR A 49 4.87 1.55 -5.08
C THR A 49 4.85 0.48 -3.99
N HIS A 50 5.77 -0.48 -4.05
CA HIS A 50 5.93 -1.49 -3.01
C HIS A 50 6.29 -0.89 -1.65
N LEU A 51 7.27 0.01 -1.60
CA LEU A 51 7.69 0.67 -0.35
C LEU A 51 6.60 1.54 0.25
N GLN A 52 5.87 2.30 -0.56
CA GLN A 52 4.73 3.10 -0.12
C GLN A 52 3.63 2.23 0.48
N LEU A 53 3.28 1.13 -0.20
CA LEU A 53 2.30 0.18 0.34
C LEU A 53 2.78 -0.44 1.66
N ARG A 54 4.05 -0.87 1.73
CA ARG A 54 4.62 -1.50 2.92
C ARG A 54 4.70 -0.55 4.13
N ASN A 55 5.10 0.70 3.90
CA ASN A 55 5.38 1.65 4.98
C ASN A 55 4.14 2.47 5.37
N LEU A 56 3.29 2.84 4.40
CA LEU A 56 2.16 3.75 4.59
C LEU A 56 0.80 3.07 4.46
N GLY A 57 0.75 1.84 3.93
CA GLY A 57 -0.50 1.13 3.65
C GLY A 57 -1.31 1.73 2.50
N SER A 58 -0.71 2.57 1.65
CA SER A 58 -1.39 3.20 0.52
C SER A 58 -0.45 3.50 -0.66
N PHE A 59 -0.98 3.54 -1.88
CA PHE A 59 -0.22 3.82 -3.11
C PHE A 59 -0.08 5.32 -3.44
N ARG A 60 -0.80 6.19 -2.73
CA ARG A 60 -0.73 7.62 -2.99
C ARG A 60 0.50 8.19 -2.27
N PRO A 61 1.25 9.11 -2.91
CA PRO A 61 2.11 9.99 -2.13
C PRO A 61 1.20 10.72 -1.14
N MET A 62 1.51 10.60 0.15
CA MET A 62 0.82 11.30 1.21
C MET A 62 0.87 12.80 0.87
N ASN A 63 -0.27 13.40 0.58
CA ASN A 63 -0.35 14.85 0.74
C ASN A 63 -0.26 15.11 2.26
N GLU A 64 0.31 16.23 2.69
CA GLU A 64 0.45 16.60 4.11
C GLU A 64 -0.87 16.47 4.90
N TYR A 65 -2.01 16.64 4.20
CA TYR A 65 -3.37 16.45 4.72
C TYR A 65 -3.78 14.99 4.97
N ASP A 66 -3.23 14.04 4.21
CA ASP A 66 -3.48 12.61 4.34
C ASP A 66 -2.68 11.99 5.50
N ASP A 67 -1.57 12.61 5.89
CA ASP A 67 -0.72 12.18 7.01
C ASP A 67 -1.50 12.18 8.33
N VAL A 68 -2.24 13.27 8.60
CA VAL A 68 -3.14 13.39 9.77
C VAL A 68 -4.21 12.29 9.75
N ARG A 69 -4.84 12.03 8.60
CA ARG A 69 -5.92 11.03 8.50
C ARG A 69 -5.41 9.60 8.64
N SER A 70 -4.23 9.28 8.14
CA SER A 70 -3.67 7.94 8.24
C SER A 70 -3.09 7.66 9.62
N ALA A 71 -2.42 8.64 10.23
CA ALA A 71 -2.03 8.58 11.65
C ALA A 71 -3.26 8.34 12.55
N LEU A 72 -4.38 9.03 12.29
CA LEU A 72 -5.65 8.82 12.98
C LEU A 72 -6.26 7.43 12.72
N ARG A 73 -6.11 6.85 11.52
CA ARG A 73 -6.57 5.48 11.23
C ARG A 73 -5.73 4.44 11.97
N HIS A 74 -4.41 4.62 12.03
CA HIS A 74 -3.51 3.72 12.74
C HIS A 74 -3.76 3.78 14.26
N ARG A 75 -3.92 4.98 14.82
CA ARG A 75 -4.27 5.21 16.23
C ARG A 75 -5.60 4.55 16.61
N ARG A 76 -6.67 4.77 15.83
CA ARG A 76 -7.99 4.18 16.12
C ARG A 76 -8.01 2.65 16.02
N ARG A 77 -7.19 2.06 15.15
CA ARG A 77 -7.03 0.59 15.10
C ARG A 77 -6.36 0.07 16.38
N SER A 78 -5.29 0.72 16.84
CA SER A 78 -4.61 0.35 18.09
C SER A 78 -5.49 0.54 19.32
N GLU A 79 -6.22 1.66 19.42
CA GLU A 79 -7.14 1.94 20.53
C GLU A 79 -8.26 0.90 20.61
N ARG A 80 -8.85 0.48 19.48
CA ARG A 80 -9.86 -0.59 19.46
C ARG A 80 -9.31 -1.92 19.96
N ILE A 81 -8.08 -2.28 19.60
CA ILE A 81 -7.44 -3.53 20.05
C ILE A 81 -7.20 -3.48 21.56
N LEU A 82 -6.72 -2.34 22.07
CA LEU A 82 -6.48 -2.15 23.51
C LEU A 82 -7.80 -2.18 24.30
N TYR A 83 -8.86 -1.53 23.79
CA TYR A 83 -10.17 -1.51 24.44
C TYR A 83 -10.83 -2.89 24.48
N LEU A 84 -10.73 -3.68 23.40
CA LEU A 84 -11.24 -5.05 23.34
C LEU A 84 -10.49 -5.99 24.31
N ARG A 85 -9.17 -5.81 24.44
CA ARG A 85 -8.34 -6.57 25.41
C ARG A 85 -8.70 -6.21 26.86
N GLN A 86 -8.90 -4.93 27.16
CA GLN A 86 -9.26 -4.48 28.50
C GLN A 86 -10.64 -5.02 28.92
N ASN A 87 -11.64 -4.94 28.04
CA ASN A 87 -12.99 -5.44 28.34
C ASN A 87 -13.06 -6.97 28.43
N SER A 88 -12.27 -7.69 27.64
CA SER A 88 -12.16 -9.16 27.78
C SER A 88 -11.55 -9.56 29.13
N TRP A 89 -10.58 -8.79 29.64
CA TRP A 89 -9.95 -9.03 30.94
C TRP A 89 -10.91 -8.73 32.10
N ILE A 90 -11.71 -7.67 32.00
CA ILE A 90 -12.71 -7.29 33.01
C ILE A 90 -13.84 -8.33 33.10
N GLN A 91 -14.33 -8.85 31.97
CA GLN A 91 -15.40 -9.86 31.98
C GLN A 91 -14.94 -11.24 32.48
N SER A 92 -13.64 -11.55 32.40
CA SER A 92 -13.08 -12.81 32.90
C SER A 92 -12.80 -12.79 34.42
N ASN A 93 -12.62 -11.61 35.03
CA ASN A 93 -12.31 -11.44 36.45
C ASN A 93 -13.52 -11.03 37.32
N MET A 94 -14.71 -10.91 36.72
CA MET A 94 -15.99 -10.64 37.41
C MET A 94 -16.92 -11.87 37.51
N ARG A 95 -16.39 -13.09 37.31
CA ARG A 95 -17.10 -14.35 37.58
C ARG A 95 -16.55 -15.06 38.80
#